data_AF-A0A4V6RHG1-F1
#
_entry.id   AF-A0A4V6RHG1-F1
#
_cell.length_a   1.000
_cell.length_b   1.000
_cell.length_c   1.000
_cell.angle_alpha   90.00
_cell.angle_beta   90.00
_cell.angle_gamma   90.00
#
_symmetry.space_group_name_H-M   'P 1'
#
loop_
_entity.id
_entity.type
_entity.pdbx_description
1 polymer ?
#
loop_
_entity_poly.entity_id
_entity_poly.type
_entity_poly.pdbx_seq_one_letter_code
_entity_poly.pdbx_strand_id
1 'polypeptide(L)'
;MRICGTVSQTPLKFPSNHPGILLSPNDEAERDHLNFYHAVQMEIWDKQLFLGSLTEKPHRVLDCGTGTGIWALDMAHQSPSAEVIGVDLSSIQQTWVYPNVRFEIDDLDQEWIFTT
;
A
#
# COMPACT_ATOMS: atom_id res chain seq x y z
N MET A 1 3.56 11.32 0.78
CA MET A 1 4.80 11.11 -0.01
C MET A 1 4.98 9.60 -0.10
N ARG A 2 4.71 8.98 -1.25
CA ARG A 2 4.75 7.50 -1.41
C ARG A 2 5.98 7.12 -2.24
N ILE A 3 6.86 6.28 -1.69
CA ILE A 3 8.13 5.84 -2.29
C ILE A 3 8.02 4.35 -2.62
N CYS A 4 8.33 3.95 -3.86
CA CYS A 4 8.36 2.57 -4.33
C CYS A 4 9.81 2.05 -4.37
N GLY A 5 10.12 0.96 -3.67
CA GLY A 5 11.44 0.32 -3.62
C GLY A 5 11.39 -1.18 -3.96
N THR A 6 12.53 -1.80 -4.28
CA THR A 6 12.63 -3.20 -4.76
C THR A 6 13.11 -4.18 -3.66
N VAL A 7 12.69 -5.45 -3.76
CA VAL A 7 12.68 -6.50 -2.71
C VAL A 7 13.31 -7.83 -3.20
N SER A 8 13.80 -8.69 -2.31
CA SER A 8 13.86 -10.17 -2.47
C SER A 8 14.06 -11.07 -1.20
N GLN A 9 12.99 -11.38 -0.44
CA GLN A 9 12.71 -12.64 0.35
C GLN A 9 13.60 -13.19 1.52
N THR A 10 13.11 -13.43 2.77
CA THR A 10 12.42 -14.65 3.29
C THR A 10 12.16 -14.54 4.85
N PRO A 11 11.40 -15.41 5.57
CA PRO A 11 10.02 -15.19 6.05
C PRO A 11 9.77 -15.17 7.60
N LEU A 12 8.82 -14.29 8.00
CA LEU A 12 7.82 -14.28 9.10
C LEU A 12 8.04 -15.00 10.45
N LYS A 13 8.07 -14.20 11.53
CA LYS A 13 7.39 -14.44 12.83
C LYS A 13 7.38 -13.15 13.66
N PHE A 14 6.22 -12.71 14.16
CA PHE A 14 6.14 -11.65 15.18
C PHE A 14 6.14 -12.24 16.59
N PRO A 15 7.19 -11.95 17.39
CA PRO A 15 7.03 -11.85 18.82
C PRO A 15 7.73 -10.57 19.32
N SER A 16 7.07 -9.41 19.31
CA SER A 16 7.70 -8.20 19.86
C SER A 16 6.71 -7.28 20.57
N ASN A 17 7.15 -6.81 21.73
CA ASN A 17 6.45 -6.02 22.76
C ASN A 17 6.21 -4.55 22.35
N HIS A 18 5.91 -4.27 21.09
CA HIS A 18 5.66 -2.90 20.61
C HIS A 18 4.27 -2.83 19.97
N PRO A 19 3.27 -2.25 20.66
CA PRO A 19 1.99 -1.99 20.02
C PRO A 19 2.22 -0.88 18.99
N GLY A 20 2.24 -1.23 17.70
CA GLY A 20 2.29 -0.26 16.61
C GLY A 20 1.23 0.83 16.84
N ILE A 21 1.63 2.10 16.76
CA ILE A 21 0.75 3.23 17.06
C ILE A 21 0.06 3.64 15.76
N LEU A 22 -1.26 3.44 15.68
CA LEU A 22 -2.06 4.00 14.60
C LEU A 22 -2.09 5.53 14.72
N LEU A 23 -1.70 6.21 13.64
CA LEU A 23 -1.71 7.68 13.58
C LEU A 23 -3.13 8.28 13.48
N SER A 24 -4.07 7.48 12.99
CA SER A 24 -5.49 7.82 12.85
C SER A 24 -6.40 6.72 13.41
N PRO A 25 -7.65 7.03 13.79
CA PRO A 25 -8.65 6.02 14.13
C PRO A 25 -8.91 5.06 12.97
N ASN A 26 -9.10 3.78 13.30
CA ASN A 26 -9.57 2.79 12.34
C ASN A 26 -11.10 2.64 12.43
N ASP A 27 -11.81 3.66 11.95
CA ASP A 27 -13.27 3.66 11.86
C ASP A 27 -13.75 3.94 10.44
N GLU A 28 -15.06 3.89 10.23
CA GLU A 28 -15.68 4.10 8.91
C GLU A 28 -15.49 5.54 8.43
N ALA A 29 -15.54 6.52 9.33
CA ALA A 29 -15.39 7.92 8.98
C ALA A 29 -13.99 8.23 8.43
N GLU A 30 -12.94 7.68 9.05
CA GLU A 30 -11.58 7.83 8.52
C GLU A 30 -11.37 7.08 7.20
N ARG A 31 -12.01 5.92 7.01
CA ARG A 31 -11.98 5.21 5.72
C ARG A 31 -12.60 6.03 4.60
N ASP A 32 -13.75 6.65 4.84
CA ASP A 32 -14.41 7.54 3.89
C ASP A 32 -13.55 8.78 3.60
N HIS A 33 -12.91 9.32 4.63
CA HIS A 33 -11.96 10.42 4.48
C HIS A 33 -10.77 10.05 3.59
N LEU A 34 -10.16 8.87 3.79
CA LEU A 34 -9.07 8.38 2.95
C LEU A 34 -9.50 8.16 1.49
N ASN A 35 -10.71 7.63 1.27
CA ASN A 35 -11.27 7.43 -0.07
C ASN A 35 -11.53 8.77 -0.77
N PHE A 36 -12.07 9.76 -0.04
CA PHE A 36 -12.25 11.12 -0.54
C PHE A 36 -10.92 11.77 -0.89
N TYR A 37 -9.90 11.62 -0.03
CA TYR A 37 -8.56 12.14 -0.27
C TYR A 37 -7.95 11.56 -1.55
N HIS A 38 -8.08 10.24 -1.77
CA HIS A 38 -7.65 9.60 -3.01
C HIS A 38 -8.37 10.18 -4.25
N ALA A 39 -9.70 10.35 -4.19
CA ALA A 39 -10.47 10.92 -5.29
C ALA A 39 -10.01 12.35 -5.63
N VAL A 40 -9.83 13.21 -4.62
CA VAL A 40 -9.33 14.58 -4.80
C VAL A 40 -7.92 14.58 -5.37
N GLN A 41 -7.04 13.71 -4.87
CA GLN A 41 -5.68 13.57 -5.39
C GLN A 41 -5.66 13.20 -6.87
N MET A 42 -6.52 12.27 -7.29
CA MET A 42 -6.65 11.90 -8.70
C MET A 42 -7.14 13.06 -9.57
N GLU A 43 -7.98 13.97 -9.07
CA GLU A 43 -8.33 15.20 -9.80
C GLU A 43 -7.16 16.17 -9.88
N ILE A 44 -6.45 16.41 -8.77
CA ILE A 44 -5.34 17.36 -8.71
C ILE A 44 -4.17 16.93 -9.61
N TRP A 45 -3.96 15.62 -9.78
CA TRP A 45 -2.85 15.06 -10.55
C TRP A 45 -3.24 14.59 -11.95
N ASP A 46 -4.31 15.13 -12.53
CA ASP A 46 -4.74 14.78 -13.90
C ASP A 46 -4.85 13.27 -14.11
N LYS A 47 -5.40 12.57 -13.10
CA LYS A 47 -5.58 11.11 -13.04
C LYS A 47 -4.28 10.29 -12.99
N GLN A 48 -3.15 10.91 -12.70
CA GLN A 48 -1.89 10.21 -12.48
C GLN A 48 -1.79 9.71 -11.03
N LEU A 49 -1.48 8.42 -10.85
CA LEU A 49 -1.29 7.83 -9.51
C LEU A 49 0.02 8.26 -8.83
N PHE A 50 0.98 8.75 -9.61
CA PHE A 50 2.27 9.23 -9.15
C PHE A 50 2.80 10.29 -10.13
N LEU A 51 3.52 11.28 -9.62
CA LEU A 51 4.02 12.41 -10.41
C LEU A 51 5.39 12.16 -11.09
N GLY A 52 5.93 10.96 -10.94
CA GLY A 52 7.21 10.57 -11.52
C GLY A 52 7.07 9.98 -12.93
N SER A 53 8.11 10.10 -13.74
CA SER A 53 8.23 9.31 -14.97
C SER A 53 8.88 7.97 -14.65
N LEU A 54 8.22 6.86 -14.97
CA LEU A 54 8.86 5.54 -14.96
C LEU A 54 9.46 5.27 -16.35
N THR A 55 10.72 4.84 -16.40
CA THR A 55 11.38 4.43 -17.64
C THR A 55 10.78 3.15 -18.21
N GLU A 56 10.30 2.27 -17.33
CA GLU A 56 9.65 1.00 -17.65
C GLU A 56 8.48 0.74 -16.70
N LYS A 57 7.53 -0.10 -17.10
CA LYS A 57 6.44 -0.51 -16.20
C LYS A 57 7.01 -1.33 -15.04
N PRO A 58 6.60 -1.07 -13.79
CA PRO A 58 7.13 -1.80 -12.65
C PRO A 58 6.61 -3.24 -12.68
N HIS A 59 7.47 -4.19 -12.32
CA HIS A 59 7.08 -5.59 -12.08
C HIS A 59 6.66 -5.84 -10.64
N ARG A 60 7.12 -5.00 -9.69
CA ARG A 60 6.76 -5.07 -8.27
C ARG A 60 6.57 -3.67 -7.73
N VAL A 61 5.50 -3.47 -6.97
CA VAL A 61 5.14 -2.21 -6.33
C VAL A 61 4.83 -2.46 -4.86
N LEU A 62 5.34 -1.60 -3.99
CA LEU A 62 5.04 -1.58 -2.57
C LEU A 62 4.30 -0.28 -2.24
N ASP A 63 3.11 -0.40 -1.64
CA ASP A 63 2.31 0.71 -1.13
C ASP A 63 2.37 0.74 0.41
N CYS A 64 3.23 1.61 0.94
CA CYS A 64 3.47 1.78 2.37
C CYS A 64 2.41 2.65 3.03
N GLY A 65 1.77 2.15 4.08
CA GLY A 65 0.63 2.84 4.71
C GLY A 65 -0.57 2.83 3.76
N THR A 66 -0.95 1.64 3.30
CA THR A 66 -1.92 1.48 2.20
C THR A 66 -3.30 2.02 2.56
N GLY A 67 -3.62 2.15 3.86
CA GLY A 67 -4.93 2.57 4.32
C GLY A 67 -6.01 1.64 3.77
N THR A 68 -7.01 2.20 3.08
CA THR A 68 -8.09 1.43 2.46
C THR A 68 -7.65 0.55 1.28
N GLY A 69 -6.45 0.79 0.75
CA GLY A 69 -5.87 0.02 -0.35
C GLY A 69 -6.31 0.43 -1.75
N ILE A 70 -7.12 1.49 -1.90
CA ILE A 70 -7.63 1.93 -3.22
C ILE A 70 -6.49 2.27 -4.19
N TRP A 71 -5.44 2.95 -3.71
CA TRP A 71 -4.29 3.27 -4.55
C TRP A 71 -3.59 2.02 -5.08
N ALA A 72 -3.40 1.01 -4.23
CA ALA A 72 -2.80 -0.27 -4.63
C ALA A 72 -3.64 -1.00 -5.69
N LEU A 73 -4.98 -0.95 -5.55
CA LEU A 73 -5.91 -1.52 -6.54
C LEU A 73 -5.83 -0.78 -7.88
N ASP A 74 -5.83 0.55 -7.88
CA ASP A 74 -5.71 1.35 -9.10
C ASP A 74 -4.36 1.11 -9.79
N MET A 75 -3.28 1.00 -9.02
CA MET A 75 -1.94 0.71 -9.55
C MET A 75 -1.88 -0.68 -10.20
N ALA A 76 -2.47 -1.68 -9.56
CA ALA A 76 -2.56 -3.03 -10.09
C ALA A 76 -3.41 -3.11 -11.38
N HIS A 77 -4.45 -2.28 -11.47
CA HIS A 77 -5.24 -2.15 -12.69
C HIS A 77 -4.42 -1.51 -13.83
N GLN A 78 -3.62 -0.47 -13.54
CA GLN A 78 -2.78 0.20 -14.54
C GLN A 78 -1.57 -0.64 -15.00
N SER A 79 -1.05 -1.50 -14.11
CA SER A 79 0.04 -2.43 -14.42
C SER A 79 -0.35 -3.87 -14.07
N PRO A 80 -1.13 -4.56 -14.92
CA PRO A 80 -1.59 -5.93 -14.65
C PRO A 80 -0.46 -6.97 -14.53
N SER A 81 0.72 -6.66 -15.05
CA SER A 81 1.93 -7.49 -14.94
C SER A 81 2.71 -7.23 -13.64
N ALA A 82 2.37 -6.17 -12.90
CA ALA A 82 3.00 -5.85 -11.64
C ALA A 82 2.37 -6.65 -10.50
N GLU A 83 3.18 -7.17 -9.60
CA GLU A 83 2.77 -7.57 -8.27
C GLU A 83 2.71 -6.33 -7.38
N VAL A 84 1.55 -6.07 -6.78
CA VAL A 84 1.34 -4.92 -5.88
C VAL A 84 1.10 -5.43 -4.46
N ILE A 85 1.88 -4.91 -3.52
CA ILE A 85 1.82 -5.26 -2.10
C ILE A 85 1.45 -3.99 -1.34
N GLY A 86 0.30 -3.97 -0.67
CA GLY A 86 -0.02 -2.91 0.27
C GLY A 86 0.32 -3.35 1.70
N VAL A 87 0.97 -2.47 2.46
CA VAL A 87 1.35 -2.73 3.85
C VAL A 87 0.74 -1.68 4.75
N ASP A 88 0.15 -2.12 5.87
CA ASP A 88 -0.39 -1.24 6.90
C ASP A 88 -0.35 -1.92 8.28
N LEU A 89 -0.42 -1.13 9.35
CA LEU A 89 -0.53 -1.65 10.72
C LEU A 89 -1.91 -2.26 11.00
N SER A 90 -2.91 -1.98 10.16
CA SER A 90 -4.29 -2.38 10.35
C SER A 90 -4.85 -3.15 9.15
N SER A 91 -5.70 -4.14 9.41
CA SER A 91 -6.42 -4.89 8.36
C SER A 91 -7.75 -4.22 8.00
N ILE A 92 -7.70 -3.14 7.23
CA ILE A 92 -8.88 -2.32 6.88
C ILE A 92 -9.23 -2.39 5.40
N GLN A 93 -8.49 -3.20 4.66
CA GLN A 93 -8.54 -3.26 3.21
C GLN A 93 -9.76 -4.06 2.73
N GLN A 94 -10.06 -3.92 1.43
CA GLN A 94 -11.22 -4.55 0.79
C GLN A 94 -11.16 -6.09 0.88
N THR A 95 -12.32 -6.73 1.00
CA THR A 95 -12.44 -8.20 1.01
C THR A 95 -12.14 -8.83 -0.35
N TRP A 96 -12.22 -8.03 -1.41
CA TRP A 96 -11.92 -8.43 -2.76
C TRP A 96 -10.74 -7.61 -3.30
N VAL A 97 -9.84 -8.29 -4.00
CA VAL A 97 -8.66 -7.69 -4.63
C VAL A 97 -8.39 -8.32 -5.99
N TYR A 98 -7.62 -7.64 -6.83
CA TYR A 98 -7.12 -8.24 -8.07
C TYR A 98 -6.14 -9.38 -7.78
N PRO A 99 -5.98 -10.36 -8.70
CA PRO A 99 -5.05 -11.49 -8.50
C PRO A 99 -3.59 -11.09 -8.29
N ASN A 100 -3.21 -9.90 -8.73
CA ASN A 100 -1.86 -9.34 -8.61
C ASN A 100 -1.70 -8.37 -7.43
N VAL A 101 -2.68 -8.32 -6.51
CA VAL A 101 -2.65 -7.49 -5.30
C VAL A 101 -2.68 -8.38 -4.06
N ARG A 102 -1.86 -8.03 -3.07
CA ARG A 102 -2.03 -8.53 -1.70
C ARG A 102 -1.85 -7.43 -0.67
N PHE A 103 -2.46 -7.65 0.48
CA PHE A 103 -2.28 -6.79 1.65
C PHE A 103 -1.64 -7.56 2.78
N GLU A 104 -0.67 -6.93 3.43
CA GLU A 104 0.07 -7.49 4.55
C GLU A 104 -0.05 -6.54 5.74
N ILE A 105 -0.23 -7.13 6.93
CA ILE A 105 -0.18 -6.37 8.18
C ILE A 105 1.27 -6.40 8.63
N ASP A 106 1.93 -5.24 8.59
CA ASP A 106 3.33 -5.12 9.00
C ASP A 106 3.60 -3.72 9.55
N ASP A 107 4.57 -3.64 10.46
CA ASP A 107 5.03 -2.41 11.07
C ASP A 107 6.26 -1.89 10.34
N LEU A 108 6.06 -0.87 9.50
CA LEU A 108 7.12 -0.27 8.69
C LEU A 108 8.23 0.38 9.52
N ASP A 109 8.01 0.65 10.82
CA ASP A 109 9.02 1.18 11.73
C ASP A 109 9.93 0.09 12.31
N GLN A 110 9.61 -1.19 12.08
CA GLN A 110 10.43 -2.32 12.48
C GLN A 110 11.42 -2.72 11.39
N GLU A 111 12.40 -3.54 11.78
CA GLU A 111 13.40 -4.05 10.84
C GLU A 111 12.72 -4.85 9.72
N TRP A 112 13.05 -4.48 8.49
CA TRP A 112 12.39 -4.97 7.30
C TRP A 112 12.56 -6.48 7.13
N ILE A 113 11.45 -7.23 7.12
CA ILE A 113 11.48 -8.70 7.04
C ILE A 113 11.59 -9.24 5.60
N PHE A 114 11.48 -8.38 4.58
CA PHE A 114 11.62 -8.86 3.21
C PHE A 114 13.11 -8.93 2.85
N THR A 115 13.53 -10.08 2.31
CA THR A 115 14.87 -10.29 1.71
C THR A 115 15.26 -9.25 0.63
N THR A 116 16.44 -9.29 -0.01
CA THR A 116 16.80 -8.58 -1.29
C THR A 116 17.32 -9.50 -2.39
#